data_AF-A0A1B7T944-F1
#
_entry.id   AF-A0A1B7T944-F1
#
_cell.length_a   1.000
_cell.length_b   1.000
_cell.length_c   1.000
_cell.angle_alpha   90.00
_cell.angle_beta   90.00
_cell.angle_gamma   90.00
#
_symmetry.space_group_name_H-M   'P 1'
#
loop_
_entity.id
_entity.type
_entity.pdbx_description
1 polymer ?
#
loop_
_entity_poly.entity_id
_entity_poly.type
_entity_poly.pdbx_seq_one_letter_code
_entity_poly.pdbx_strand_id
1 'polypeptide(L)'
;MSDIEEKAAGTVDIISKSSDDRLSANKNSHEYITEKHIIEPVTSIKSYSDQQVWHLLKILKYDDVDNLDELPIEVEFLGTRVHEISIEESLEILKEAVVYHDNDPNISADQYNEFIRYSNEGVDPDNEVDVFELKALAVLLRDHSPYPEVRAV
;
A
#
# COMPACT_ATOMS: atom_id res chain seq x y z
N MET A 1 -33.60 33.86 -52.35
CA MET A 1 -32.88 32.79 -51.65
C MET A 1 -33.70 32.52 -50.39
N SER A 2 -34.85 31.86 -50.56
CA SER A 2 -35.05 30.39 -50.52
C SER A 2 -35.29 29.97 -49.06
N ASP A 3 -36.56 29.82 -48.68
CA ASP A 3 -37.31 28.53 -48.63
C ASP A 3 -37.03 27.83 -47.28
N ILE A 4 -38.04 27.76 -46.38
CA ILE A 4 -38.89 26.56 -46.14
C ILE A 4 -38.26 25.69 -45.02
N GLU A 5 -38.90 25.63 -43.85
CA GLU A 5 -39.55 24.42 -43.28
C GLU A 5 -38.52 23.44 -42.68
N GLU A 6 -38.79 22.49 -41.82
CA GLU A 6 -39.89 22.08 -40.95
C GLU A 6 -39.24 20.96 -40.09
N LYS A 7 -39.90 20.67 -38.98
CA LYS A 7 -39.84 19.49 -38.10
C LYS A 7 -39.10 18.20 -38.53
N ALA A 8 -38.98 17.38 -37.49
CA ALA A 8 -39.42 15.97 -37.42
C ALA A 8 -38.24 15.00 -37.44
N ALA A 9 -38.00 14.33 -36.31
CA ALA A 9 -38.69 13.12 -35.84
C ALA A 9 -38.08 11.87 -36.48
N GLY A 10 -37.73 10.93 -35.61
CA GLY A 10 -36.97 9.74 -35.98
C GLY A 10 -37.76 8.69 -36.75
N THR A 11 -37.00 7.68 -37.18
CA THR A 11 -37.42 6.37 -37.66
C THR A 11 -36.24 5.45 -37.34
N VAL A 12 -36.29 4.48 -36.42
CA VAL A 12 -37.11 3.26 -36.43
C VAL A 12 -36.76 2.39 -37.62
N ASP A 13 -35.82 1.46 -37.43
CA ASP A 13 -35.74 0.24 -38.21
C ASP A 13 -36.44 -0.89 -37.43
N ILE A 14 -37.53 -1.37 -38.03
CA ILE A 14 -38.32 -2.53 -37.62
C ILE A 14 -37.93 -3.69 -38.55
N ILE A 15 -38.35 -4.90 -38.13
CA ILE A 15 -38.67 -6.09 -38.96
C ILE A 15 -37.56 -7.16 -38.79
N SER A 16 -37.81 -8.38 -38.28
CA SER A 16 -38.96 -9.25 -38.54
C SER A 16 -39.20 -10.31 -37.46
N LYS A 17 -40.47 -10.69 -37.31
CA LYS A 17 -41.06 -11.74 -36.44
C LYS A 17 -41.05 -13.11 -37.13
N SER A 18 -41.05 -14.20 -36.34
CA SER A 18 -42.08 -15.27 -36.29
C SER A 18 -41.47 -16.59 -35.76
N SER A 19 -41.75 -17.00 -34.52
CA SER A 19 -42.80 -17.92 -34.03
C SER A 19 -42.41 -19.41 -34.13
N ASP A 20 -42.22 -20.10 -33.00
CA ASP A 20 -43.07 -21.22 -32.54
C ASP A 20 -42.53 -21.90 -31.26
N ASP A 21 -43.23 -21.62 -30.17
CA ASP A 21 -43.87 -22.53 -29.20
C ASP A 21 -43.14 -23.77 -28.58
N ARG A 22 -43.25 -23.80 -27.24
CA ARG A 22 -43.41 -24.93 -26.29
C ARG A 22 -42.21 -25.53 -25.52
N LEU A 23 -42.14 -25.06 -24.25
CA LEU A 23 -42.10 -25.81 -22.98
C LEU A 23 -40.96 -26.82 -22.72
N SER A 24 -40.01 -26.44 -21.87
CA SER A 24 -39.66 -27.26 -20.70
C SER A 24 -39.02 -26.41 -19.58
N ALA A 25 -39.33 -26.78 -18.35
CA ALA A 25 -39.08 -26.04 -17.12
C ALA A 25 -37.60 -25.96 -16.72
N ASN A 26 -37.18 -24.84 -16.13
CA ASN A 26 -36.62 -24.85 -14.76
C ASN A 26 -36.50 -23.41 -14.24
N LYS A 27 -37.15 -23.13 -13.09
CA LYS A 27 -36.96 -21.88 -12.35
C LYS A 27 -35.67 -22.00 -11.54
N ASN A 28 -34.58 -21.48 -12.06
CA ASN A 28 -33.43 -21.12 -11.24
C ASN A 28 -33.00 -19.70 -11.63
N SER A 29 -33.57 -18.72 -10.93
CA SER A 29 -33.00 -17.38 -10.83
C SER A 29 -31.68 -17.49 -10.07
N HIS A 30 -30.59 -17.82 -10.78
CA HIS A 30 -29.25 -17.50 -10.30
C HIS A 30 -29.00 -16.05 -10.66
N GLU A 31 -29.27 -15.20 -9.67
CA GLU A 31 -28.73 -13.85 -9.58
C GLU A 31 -27.21 -13.97 -9.78
N TYR A 32 -26.69 -13.39 -10.87
CA TYR A 32 -25.26 -13.26 -11.05
C TYR A 32 -24.80 -12.17 -10.07
N ILE A 33 -24.50 -12.58 -8.84
CA ILE A 33 -23.68 -11.77 -7.94
C ILE A 33 -22.34 -11.65 -8.66
N THR A 34 -22.13 -10.50 -9.28
CA THR A 34 -20.82 -10.12 -9.79
C THR A 34 -20.00 -9.82 -8.55
N GLU A 35 -19.43 -10.85 -7.93
CA GLU A 35 -18.44 -10.67 -6.89
C GLU A 35 -17.28 -9.92 -7.52
N LYS A 36 -17.29 -8.61 -7.32
CA LYS A 36 -16.15 -7.75 -7.55
C LYS A 36 -15.12 -8.22 -6.53
N HIS A 37 -14.28 -9.18 -6.93
CA HIS A 37 -13.12 -9.59 -6.17
C HIS A 37 -12.24 -8.34 -6.08
N ILE A 38 -12.40 -7.59 -4.98
CA ILE A 38 -11.46 -6.57 -4.59
C ILE A 38 -10.21 -7.37 -4.29
N ILE A 39 -9.24 -7.34 -5.20
CA ILE A 39 -7.90 -7.84 -4.93
C ILE A 39 -7.37 -6.88 -3.88
N GLU A 40 -7.52 -7.22 -2.60
CA GLU A 40 -6.79 -6.50 -1.56
C GLU A 40 -5.30 -6.65 -1.91
N PRO A 41 -4.55 -5.53 -2.06
CA PRO A 41 -3.12 -5.64 -2.23
C PRO A 41 -2.58 -6.44 -1.05
N VAL A 42 -1.70 -7.39 -1.33
CA VAL A 42 -1.10 -8.23 -0.28
C VAL A 42 -0.18 -7.33 0.55
N THR A 43 -0.72 -6.67 1.58
CA THR A 43 0.02 -5.72 2.43
C THR A 43 0.77 -6.40 3.57
N SER A 44 0.72 -7.73 3.68
CA SER A 44 1.44 -8.45 4.74
C SER A 44 2.95 -8.31 4.56
N ILE A 45 3.67 -8.28 5.68
CA ILE A 45 5.13 -8.30 5.69
C ILE A 45 5.70 -9.53 4.95
N LYS A 46 4.93 -10.63 4.88
CA LYS A 46 5.28 -11.85 4.15
C LYS A 46 5.32 -11.69 2.64
N SER A 47 4.92 -10.53 2.11
CA SER A 47 5.10 -10.18 0.69
C SER A 47 6.53 -9.74 0.35
N TYR A 48 7.34 -9.37 1.35
CA TYR A 48 8.75 -9.03 1.18
C TYR A 48 9.64 -10.28 1.18
N SER A 49 10.83 -10.17 0.62
CA SER A 49 11.84 -11.22 0.74
C SER A 49 12.30 -11.38 2.19
N ASP A 50 12.66 -12.60 2.60
CA ASP A 50 13.18 -12.88 3.94
C ASP A 50 14.29 -11.91 4.35
N GLN A 51 15.18 -11.55 3.43
CA GLN A 51 16.26 -10.59 3.69
C GLN A 51 15.74 -9.19 4.04
N GLN A 52 14.71 -8.70 3.34
CA GLN A 52 14.06 -7.42 3.65
C GLN A 52 13.34 -7.50 5.01
N VAL A 53 12.66 -8.61 5.30
CA VAL A 53 11.98 -8.80 6.59
C VAL A 53 12.99 -8.82 7.74
N TRP A 54 14.08 -9.58 7.62
CA TRP A 54 15.17 -9.57 8.60
C TRP A 54 15.81 -8.19 8.78
N HIS A 55 15.99 -7.46 7.68
CA HIS A 55 16.52 -6.11 7.72
C HIS A 55 15.56 -5.14 8.46
N LEU A 56 14.26 -5.23 8.21
CA LEU A 56 13.25 -4.49 8.95
C LEU A 56 13.27 -4.82 10.44
N LEU A 57 13.30 -6.09 10.81
CA LEU A 57 13.38 -6.52 12.22
C LEU A 57 14.58 -5.88 12.93
N LYS A 58 15.74 -5.83 12.26
CA LYS A 58 16.94 -5.18 12.79
C LYS A 58 16.78 -3.67 12.97
N ILE A 59 16.17 -2.97 12.01
CA ILE A 59 15.86 -1.53 12.12
C ILE A 59 14.91 -1.28 13.30
N LEU A 60 13.90 -2.13 13.42
CA LEU A 60 12.89 -2.10 14.46
C LEU A 60 13.37 -2.68 15.80
N LYS A 61 14.64 -3.10 15.92
CA LYS A 61 15.22 -3.67 17.15
C LYS A 61 14.43 -4.87 17.72
N TYR A 62 13.81 -5.66 16.85
CA TYR A 62 13.25 -6.96 17.20
C TYR A 62 14.36 -8.02 17.09
N ASP A 63 15.30 -7.98 18.04
CA ASP A 63 16.49 -8.84 18.05
C ASP A 63 16.20 -10.27 18.57
N ASP A 64 15.04 -10.47 19.22
CA ASP A 64 14.63 -11.75 19.84
C ASP A 64 13.79 -12.66 18.90
N VAL A 65 13.65 -12.29 17.62
CA VAL A 65 12.90 -13.08 16.64
C VAL A 65 13.78 -14.21 16.11
N ASP A 66 13.42 -15.45 16.44
CA ASP A 66 14.18 -16.65 16.06
C ASP A 66 13.86 -17.16 14.64
N ASN A 67 12.69 -16.81 14.10
CA ASN A 67 12.23 -17.23 12.77
C ASN A 67 11.19 -16.25 12.19
N LEU A 68 11.00 -16.29 10.88
CA LEU A 68 10.04 -15.43 10.17
C LEU A 68 8.61 -16.02 10.11
N ASP A 69 8.40 -17.24 10.61
CA ASP A 69 7.08 -17.89 10.58
C ASP A 69 6.16 -17.33 11.68
N GLU A 70 6.75 -16.98 12.83
CA GLU A 70 6.06 -16.49 14.03
C GLU A 70 6.50 -15.05 14.38
N LEU A 71 6.16 -14.09 13.50
CA LEU A 71 6.41 -12.68 13.76
C LEU A 71 5.40 -12.09 14.77
N PRO A 72 5.82 -11.16 15.64
CA PRO A 72 4.90 -10.37 16.45
C PRO A 72 3.85 -9.64 15.60
N ILE A 73 2.65 -9.45 16.13
CA ILE A 73 1.53 -8.80 15.43
C ILE A 73 1.92 -7.37 15.02
N GLU A 74 2.71 -6.72 15.85
CA GLU A 74 3.26 -5.39 15.65
C GLU A 74 4.14 -5.33 14.39
N VAL A 75 4.90 -6.39 14.10
CA VAL A 75 5.75 -6.46 12.91
C VAL A 75 4.89 -6.60 11.64
N GLU A 76 3.84 -7.41 11.66
CA GLU A 76 2.87 -7.51 10.55
C GLU A 76 2.18 -6.17 10.28
N PHE A 77 1.78 -5.47 11.35
CA PHE A 77 1.22 -4.12 11.25
C PHE A 77 2.21 -3.16 10.60
N LEU A 78 3.46 -3.12 11.06
CA LEU A 78 4.47 -2.23 10.48
C LEU A 78 4.78 -2.57 9.02
N GLY A 79 4.83 -3.86 8.67
CA GLY A 79 5.00 -4.27 7.28
C GLY A 79 3.89 -3.73 6.36
N THR A 80 2.65 -3.72 6.85
CA THR A 80 1.53 -3.09 6.14
C THR A 80 1.77 -1.59 5.95
N ARG A 81 2.20 -0.88 7.01
CA ARG A 81 2.47 0.57 6.95
C ARG A 81 3.63 0.90 6.01
N VAL A 82 4.66 0.06 5.95
CA VAL A 82 5.80 0.19 5.01
C VAL A 82 5.33 0.02 3.57
N HIS A 83 4.35 -0.83 3.31
CA HIS A 83 3.77 -0.98 1.98
C HIS A 83 2.96 0.26 1.58
N GLU A 84 2.16 0.80 2.52
CA GLU A 84 1.24 1.92 2.28
C GLU A 84 1.93 3.27 2.12
N ILE A 85 3.01 3.53 2.85
CA ILE A 85 3.68 4.83 2.86
C ILE A 85 4.37 5.11 1.51
N SER A 86 4.25 6.33 0.99
CA SER A 86 4.94 6.73 -0.25
C SER A 86 6.39 7.10 0.01
N ILE A 87 7.20 7.16 -1.06
CA ILE A 87 8.58 7.64 -0.97
C ILE A 87 8.59 9.11 -0.52
N GLU A 88 7.72 9.94 -1.09
CA GLU A 88 7.64 11.37 -0.81
C GLU A 88 7.28 11.64 0.65
N GLU A 89 6.26 10.96 1.17
CA GLU A 89 5.85 11.08 2.58
C GLU A 89 6.97 10.62 3.51
N SER A 90 7.66 9.52 3.14
CA SER A 90 8.80 9.03 3.93
C SER A 90 9.91 10.08 3.99
N LEU A 91 10.30 10.67 2.86
CA LEU A 91 11.32 11.72 2.82
C LEU A 91 10.95 12.95 3.63
N GLU A 92 9.66 13.32 3.68
CA GLU A 92 9.17 14.42 4.52
C GLU A 92 9.32 14.11 6.00
N ILE A 93 8.92 12.91 6.44
CA ILE A 93 9.10 12.46 7.82
C ILE A 93 10.57 12.46 8.23
N LEU A 94 11.48 12.01 7.36
CA LEU A 94 12.91 11.99 7.67
C LEU A 94 13.49 13.40 7.82
N LYS A 95 13.02 14.37 7.02
CA LYS A 95 13.41 15.79 7.18
C LYS A 95 12.97 16.36 8.52
N GLU A 96 11.75 16.04 8.95
CA GLU A 96 11.25 16.46 10.27
C GLU A 96 12.05 15.78 11.40
N ALA A 97 12.37 14.49 11.24
CA ALA A 97 13.11 13.71 12.21
C ALA A 97 14.52 14.26 12.46
N VAL A 98 15.24 14.72 11.43
CA VAL A 98 16.56 15.34 11.59
C VAL A 98 16.50 16.55 12.53
N VAL A 99 15.44 17.36 12.43
CA VAL A 99 15.24 18.55 13.27
C VAL A 99 14.79 18.17 14.68
N TYR A 100 13.81 17.27 14.78
CA TYR A 100 13.21 16.91 16.06
C TYR A 100 14.16 16.13 16.97
N HIS A 101 15.01 15.27 16.38
CA HIS A 101 15.94 14.41 17.10
C HIS A 101 17.40 14.91 17.06
N ASP A 102 17.63 16.19 16.75
CA ASP A 102 18.98 16.75 16.76
C ASP A 102 19.62 16.60 18.16
N ASN A 103 20.82 16.00 18.19
CA ASN A 103 21.57 15.65 19.40
C ASN A 103 20.82 14.75 20.41
N ASP A 104 19.86 13.93 19.96
CA ASP A 104 19.15 13.00 20.83
C ASP A 104 20.06 11.83 21.27
N PRO A 105 20.40 11.71 22.57
CA PRO A 105 21.29 10.66 23.04
C PRO A 105 20.68 9.26 23.01
N ASN A 106 19.36 9.14 22.82
CA ASN A 106 18.66 7.85 22.75
C ASN A 106 18.59 7.30 21.31
N ILE A 107 19.01 8.08 20.31
CA ILE A 107 19.13 7.63 18.91
C ILE A 107 20.60 7.35 18.61
N SER A 108 20.89 6.18 18.03
CA SER A 108 22.27 5.85 17.67
C SER A 108 22.78 6.75 16.54
N ALA A 109 24.09 7.03 16.56
CA ALA A 109 24.72 7.85 15.52
C ALA A 109 24.47 7.27 14.11
N ASP A 110 24.55 5.96 13.94
CA ASP A 110 24.28 5.29 12.66
C ASP A 110 22.84 5.54 12.18
N GLN A 111 21.85 5.40 13.05
CA GLN A 111 20.44 5.64 12.69
C GLN A 111 20.20 7.11 12.35
N TYR A 112 20.76 8.04 13.14
CA TYR A 112 20.62 9.46 12.87
C TYR A 112 21.31 9.88 11.56
N ASN A 113 22.47 9.27 11.24
CA ASN A 113 23.14 9.49 9.97
C ASN A 113 22.29 9.06 8.77
N GLU A 114 21.52 7.98 8.89
CA GLU A 114 20.56 7.59 7.84
C GLU A 114 19.45 8.62 7.68
N PHE A 115 18.95 9.21 8.77
CA PHE A 115 17.97 10.31 8.68
C PHE A 115 18.54 11.49 7.89
N ILE A 116 19.79 11.87 8.18
CA ILE A 116 20.50 12.94 7.47
C ILE A 116 20.69 12.58 5.98
N ARG A 117 21.13 11.35 5.68
CA ARG A 117 21.36 10.87 4.31
C ARG A 117 20.08 11.02 3.49
N TYR A 118 18.99 10.42 3.94
CA TYR A 118 17.72 10.47 3.22
C TYR A 118 17.12 11.88 3.14
N SER A 119 17.23 12.67 4.22
CA SER A 119 16.75 14.06 4.23
C SER A 119 17.45 14.93 3.18
N ASN A 120 18.75 14.73 2.97
CA ASN A 120 19.57 15.57 2.08
C ASN A 120 19.67 15.04 0.65
N GLU A 121 19.92 13.74 0.50
CA GLU A 121 20.24 13.10 -0.77
C GLU A 121 19.00 12.50 -1.43
N GLY A 122 17.95 12.21 -0.65
CA GLY A 122 16.77 11.50 -1.11
C GLY A 122 17.03 10.00 -1.21
N VAL A 123 16.32 9.34 -2.13
CA VAL A 123 16.50 7.92 -2.44
C VAL A 123 16.41 7.72 -3.95
N ASP A 124 17.16 6.74 -4.46
CA ASP A 124 16.95 6.23 -5.82
C ASP A 124 15.72 5.31 -5.83
N PRO A 125 14.62 5.67 -6.51
CA PRO A 125 13.40 4.85 -6.52
C PRO A 125 13.61 3.47 -7.16
N ASP A 126 14.66 3.28 -7.96
CA ASP A 126 14.99 2.00 -8.57
C ASP A 126 15.82 1.09 -7.62
N ASN A 127 16.34 1.64 -6.52
CA ASN A 127 17.02 0.86 -5.49
C ASN A 127 16.01 0.38 -4.43
N GLU A 128 15.45 -0.80 -4.65
CA GLU A 128 14.43 -1.40 -3.77
C GLU A 128 14.88 -1.54 -2.30
N VAL A 129 16.18 -1.73 -2.05
CA VAL A 129 16.72 -1.87 -0.69
C VAL A 129 16.67 -0.53 0.02
N ASP A 130 17.19 0.52 -0.61
CA ASP A 130 17.20 1.86 -0.01
C ASP A 130 15.78 2.42 0.12
N VAL A 131 14.89 2.13 -0.83
CA VAL A 131 13.46 2.50 -0.75
C VAL A 131 12.81 1.81 0.43
N PHE A 132 13.06 0.53 0.63
CA PHE A 132 12.52 -0.22 1.75
C PHE A 132 13.02 0.33 3.10
N GLU A 133 14.33 0.56 3.22
CA GLU A 133 14.94 1.11 4.44
C GLU A 133 14.39 2.51 4.77
N LEU A 134 14.28 3.40 3.78
CA LEU A 134 13.65 4.71 3.92
C LEU A 134 12.25 4.60 4.52
N LYS A 135 11.39 3.77 3.91
CA LYS A 135 10.01 3.60 4.34
C LYS A 135 9.92 2.98 5.73
N ALA A 136 10.77 2.00 6.03
CA ALA A 136 10.86 1.37 7.35
C ALA A 136 11.20 2.38 8.45
N LEU A 137 12.20 3.23 8.22
CA LEU A 137 12.58 4.28 9.17
C LEU A 137 11.47 5.33 9.35
N ALA A 138 10.81 5.74 8.26
CA ALA A 138 9.69 6.69 8.32
C ALA A 138 8.51 6.13 9.13
N VAL A 139 8.13 4.88 8.88
CA VAL A 139 7.08 4.18 9.62
C VAL A 139 7.45 4.01 11.09
N LEU A 140 8.71 3.71 11.38
CA LEU A 140 9.19 3.62 12.75
C LEU A 140 8.99 4.93 13.51
N LEU A 141 9.35 6.05 12.89
CA LEU A 141 9.18 7.39 13.45
C LEU A 141 7.70 7.76 13.63
N ARG A 142 6.86 7.45 12.63
CA ARG A 142 5.44 7.85 12.59
C ARG A 142 4.54 6.98 13.47
N ASP A 143 4.70 5.66 13.42
CA ASP A 143 3.72 4.70 13.91
C ASP A 143 4.20 3.87 15.12
N HIS A 144 5.51 3.82 15.42
CA HIS A 144 6.05 2.88 16.44
C HIS A 144 7.07 3.48 17.43
N SER A 145 7.41 4.76 17.30
CA SER A 145 8.49 5.44 18.03
C SER A 145 9.91 4.94 17.69
N PRO A 146 10.90 5.83 17.49
CA PRO A 146 12.30 5.43 17.27
C PRO A 146 12.97 4.85 18.52
N TYR A 147 12.42 5.08 19.70
CA TYR A 147 12.99 4.64 20.97
C TYR A 147 12.52 3.22 21.33
N PRO A 148 13.40 2.21 21.39
CA PRO A 148 12.99 0.85 21.70
C PRO A 148 12.29 0.70 23.05
N GLU A 149 12.72 1.47 24.06
CA GLU A 149 12.24 1.39 25.43
C GLU A 149 10.80 1.89 25.66
N VAL A 150 10.24 2.65 24.71
CA VAL A 150 8.84 3.13 24.80
C VAL A 150 7.87 2.29 23.96
N ARG A 151 8.39 1.30 23.22
CA ARG A 151 7.57 0.35 22.47
C ARG A 151 6.92 -0.59 23.48
N ALA A 152 5.60 -0.71 23.42
CA ALA A 152 4.90 -1.67 24.25
C ALA A 152 5.35 -3.09 23.86
N VAL A 153 5.67 -3.90 24.86
CA VAL A 153 6.00 -5.33 24.77
C VAL A 153 4.77 -6.19 25.07
#